data_AF-A0A2W6ZS05-F1
#
_entry.id   AF-A0A2W6ZS05-F1
#
_cell.length_a   1.000
_cell.length_b   1.000
_cell.length_c   1.000
_cell.angle_alpha   90.00
_cell.angle_beta   90.00
_cell.angle_gamma   90.00
#
_symmetry.space_group_name_H-M   'P 1'
#
loop_
_entity.id
_entity.type
_entity.pdbx_description
1 polymer ?
#
loop_
_entity_poly.entity_id
_entity_poly.type
_entity_poly.pdbx_seq_one_letter_code
_entity_poly.pdbx_strand_id
1 'polypeptide(L)' 'MTIQRERLHITRYLKDRPSLKRYLTDDWLAETYVLARLETQKETELEFPADCIYSIKDVLERTLSLD' A
#
# COMPACT_ATOMS: atom_id res chain seq x y z
N MET A 1 -11.69 -7.37 -5.02
CA MET A 1 -11.16 -6.05 -5.40
C MET A 1 -9.71 -6.23 -5.85
N THR A 2 -9.20 -5.58 -6.90
CA THR A 2 -7.83 -5.83 -7.42
C THR A 2 -6.88 -4.69 -7.07
N ILE A 3 -5.58 -4.98 -6.91
CA ILE A 3 -4.53 -3.98 -6.62
C ILE A 3 -4.51 -2.87 -7.68
N GLN A 4 -4.66 -3.22 -8.96
CA GLN A 4 -4.71 -2.25 -10.05
C GLN A 4 -5.89 -1.27 -9.94
N ARG A 5 -7.06 -1.78 -9.52
CA ARG A 5 -8.25 -0.92 -9.31
C ARG A 5 -8.01 0.09 -8.20
N GLU A 6 -7.44 -0.33 -7.07
CA GLU A 6 -7.18 0.58 -5.96
C GLU A 6 -6.11 1.60 -6.27
N ARG A 7 -5.05 1.23 -7.00
CA ARG A 7 -4.07 2.21 -7.51
C ARG A 7 -4.71 3.27 -8.40
N LEU A 8 -5.64 2.86 -9.26
CA LEU A 8 -6.38 3.81 -10.09
C LEU A 8 -7.25 4.75 -9.24
N HIS A 9 -7.91 4.23 -8.20
CA HIS A 9 -8.67 5.06 -7.26
C HIS A 9 -7.78 6.07 -6.54
N ILE A 10 -6.64 5.64 -5.99
CA ILE A 10 -5.66 6.52 -5.35
C ILE A 10 -5.19 7.60 -6.32
N THR A 11 -4.86 7.21 -7.56
CA THR A 11 -4.40 8.16 -8.60
C THR A 11 -5.46 9.22 -8.91
N ARG A 12 -6.73 8.82 -9.07
CA ARG A 12 -7.85 9.75 -9.30
C ARG A 12 -8.04 10.68 -8.11
N TYR A 13 -8.04 10.14 -6.90
CA TYR A 13 -8.19 10.92 -5.68
C TYR A 13 -7.09 11.97 -5.51
N LEU A 14 -5.84 11.62 -5.80
CA LEU A 14 -4.70 12.54 -5.76
C LEU A 14 -4.73 13.57 -6.88
N LYS A 15 -5.38 13.28 -8.02
CA LYS A 15 -5.60 14.26 -9.09
C LYS A 15 -6.57 15.35 -8.62
N ASP A 16 -7.61 14.96 -7.89
CA ASP A 16 -8.58 15.90 -7.32
C ASP A 16 -8.02 16.67 -6.13
N ARG A 17 -7.07 16.08 -5.39
CA ARG A 17 -6.43 16.69 -4.21
C ARG A 17 -4.90 16.53 -4.22
N PRO A 18 -4.17 17.31 -5.03
CA PRO A 18 -2.72 17.17 -5.19
C PRO A 18 -1.92 17.38 -3.91
N SER A 19 -2.42 18.23 -2.99
CA SER A 19 -1.77 18.50 -1.71
C SER A 19 -1.61 17.26 -0.84
N LEU A 20 -2.41 16.22 -1.06
CA LEU A 20 -2.34 14.99 -0.28
C LEU A 20 -1.14 14.11 -0.65
N LYS A 21 -0.53 14.32 -1.82
CA LYS A 21 0.68 13.57 -2.25
C LYS A 21 1.81 13.66 -1.24
N ARG A 22 1.93 14.78 -0.51
CA ARG A 22 2.99 14.98 0.49
C ARG A 22 2.89 14.04 1.69
N TYR A 23 1.74 13.40 1.90
CA TYR A 23 1.52 12.46 2.99
C TYR A 23 1.73 11.00 2.57
N LEU A 24 1.89 10.73 1.26
CA LEU A 24 2.23 9.41 0.76
C LEU A 24 3.75 9.23 0.85
N THR A 25 4.22 9.02 2.07
CA THR A 25 5.64 8.80 2.40
C THR A 25 5.88 7.34 2.79
N ASP A 26 7.15 6.92 2.79
CA ASP A 26 7.54 5.60 3.28
C ASP A 26 7.27 5.45 4.79
N ASP A 27 7.37 6.54 5.56
CA ASP A 27 7.01 6.54 6.99
C ASP A 27 5.52 6.22 7.20
N TRP A 28 4.64 6.88 6.44
CA TRP A 28 3.20 6.60 6.48
C TRP A 28 2.90 5.16 6.05
N LEU A 29 3.62 4.65 5.05
CA LEU A 29 3.50 3.26 4.62
C LEU A 29 3.94 2.29 5.71
N ALA A 30 5.05 2.56 6.40
CA ALA A 30 5.55 1.72 7.49
C ALA A 30 4.52 1.62 8.63
N GLU A 31 3.94 2.75 9.05
CA GLU A 31 2.88 2.78 10.06
C GLU A 31 1.64 2.00 9.62
N THR A 32 1.21 2.20 8.38
CA THR A 32 0.03 1.52 7.80
C THR A 32 0.26 0.02 7.66
N TYR A 33 1.48 -0.39 7.28
CA TYR A 33 1.86 -1.79 7.12
C TYR A 33 1.74 -2.56 8.44
N VAL A 34 2.16 -1.99 9.56
CA VAL A 34 2.04 -2.65 10.88
C VAL A 34 0.58 -3.01 11.17
N LEU A 35 -0.35 -2.09 10.93
CA LEU A 35 -1.78 -2.33 11.15
C LEU A 35 -2.32 -3.41 10.20
N ALA A 36 -2.06 -3.28 8.90
CA ALA A 36 -2.51 -4.23 7.90
C ALA A 36 -1.94 -5.64 8.13
N ARG A 37 -0.67 -5.73 8.56
CA ARG A 37 -0.01 -6.98 8.90
C ARG A 37 -0.73 -7.68 10.05
N LEU A 38 -0.96 -6.98 11.16
CA LEU A 38 -1.61 -7.57 12.34
C LEU A 38 -3.04 -8.05 12.05
N GLU A 39 -3.79 -7.29 11.27
CA GLU A 39 -5.13 -7.68 10.83
C GLU A 39 -5.08 -8.94 9.96
N THR A 40 -4.19 -8.96 8.96
CA THR A 40 -4.03 -10.13 8.07
C THR A 40 -3.55 -11.36 8.84
N GLN A 41 -2.61 -11.21 9.78
CA GLN A 41 -2.14 -12.30 10.65
C GLN A 41 -3.28 -12.91 11.45
N LYS A 42 -4.17 -12.07 11.98
CA LYS A 42 -5.35 -12.53 12.73
C LYS A 42 -6.34 -13.30 11.87
N GLU A 43 -6.53 -12.91 10.61
CA GLU A 43 -7.49 -13.56 9.70
C GLU A 43 -6.95 -14.83 9.04
N THR A 44 -5.64 -14.88 8.79
CA THR A 44 -5.02 -15.94 7.98
C THR A 44 -4.18 -16.93 8.78
N GLU A 45 -3.84 -16.59 10.03
CA GLU A 45 -2.88 -17.34 10.87
C GLU A 45 -1.49 -17.50 10.24
N LEU A 46 -1.18 -16.74 9.18
CA LEU A 46 0.11 -16.73 8.51
C LEU A 46 1.05 -15.70 9.13
N GLU A 47 2.35 -15.97 9.10
CA GLU A 47 3.37 -14.99 9.46
C GLU A 47 3.76 -14.12 8.26
N PHE A 48 3.99 -12.83 8.53
CA PHE A 48 4.41 -11.84 7.54
C PHE A 48 5.63 -11.09 8.08
N PRO A 49 6.49 -10.53 7.20
CA PRO A 49 7.64 -9.73 7.60
C PRO A 49 7.29 -8.63 8.61
N ALA A 50 8.20 -8.35 9.54
CA ALA A 50 7.97 -7.29 10.52
C ALA A 50 7.91 -5.90 9.87
N ASP A 51 8.78 -5.67 8.88
CA ASP A 51 8.88 -4.39 8.18
C ASP A 51 8.35 -4.51 6.74
N CYS A 52 7.79 -3.41 6.24
CA CYS A 52 7.35 -3.35 4.85
C CYS A 52 8.56 -3.41 3.92
N ILE A 53 8.61 -4.43 3.06
CA ILE A 53 9.69 -4.59 2.06
C ILE A 53 9.48 -3.72 0.81
N TYR A 54 8.42 -2.90 0.79
CA TYR A 54 8.05 -2.06 -0.35
C TYR A 54 8.11 -0.58 0.03
N SER A 55 8.57 0.24 -0.90
CA SER A 55 8.40 1.70 -0.81
C SER A 55 7.00 2.11 -1.24
N ILE A 56 6.60 3.35 -0.90
CA ILE A 56 5.35 3.93 -1.39
C ILE A 56 5.31 3.98 -2.92
N LYS A 57 6.47 4.18 -3.55
CA LYS A 57 6.60 4.14 -5.01
C LYS A 57 6.27 2.74 -5.55
N ASP A 58 6.79 1.68 -4.92
CA ASP A 58 6.48 0.31 -5.32
C ASP A 58 4.98 0.01 -5.15
N VAL A 59 4.39 0.46 -4.05
CA VAL A 59 2.96 0.29 -3.79
C VAL A 59 2.12 0.95 -4.87
N LEU A 60 2.51 2.11 -5.38
CA LEU A 60 1.75 2.86 -6.39
C LEU A 60 2.03 2.40 -7.83
N GLU A 61 3.27 2.05 -8.16
CA GLU A 61 3.75 1.96 -9.54
C GLU A 61 4.19 0.56 -9.96
N ARG A 62 4.50 -0.35 -9.02
CA ARG A 62 5.09 -1.66 -9.37
C ARG A 62 4.16 -2.49 -10.24
N THR A 63 4.56 -2.79 -11.48
CA THR A 63 3.84 -3.74 -12.33
C THR A 63 3.91 -5.14 -11.74
N LEU A 64 2.75 -5.76 -11.51
CA LEU A 64 2.66 -7.15 -11.11
C LEU A 64 2.46 -7.96 -12.40
N SER A 65 3.53 -8.61 -12.89
CA SER A 65 3.38 -9.71 -13.83
C SER A 65 3.04 -10.95 -13.02
N LEU A 66 1.82 -11.44 -13.20
CA LEU A 66 1.43 -12.77 -12.73
C LEU A 66 1.68 -13.68 -13.92
N ASP A 67 2.85 -14.34 -13.94
CA ASP A 67 3.15 -15.41 -14.89
C ASP A 67 2.34 -16.68 -14.54
#